data_AF-A0A956DCA7-F1
#
_entry.id   AF-A0A956DCA7-F1
#
_cell.length_a   1.000
_cell.length_b   1.000
_cell.length_c   1.000
_cell.angle_alpha   90.00
_cell.angle_beta   90.00
_cell.angle_gamma   90.00
#
_symmetry.space_group_name_H-M   'P 1'
#
loop_
_entity.id
_entity.type
_entity.pdbx_description
1 polymer ?
#
loop_
_entity_poly.entity_id
_entity_poly.type
_entity_poly.pdbx_seq_one_letter_code
_entity_poly.pdbx_strand_id
1 'polypeptide(L)'
;MPRTKPGVGKGVLHPGAGVGKFEVRRFHPDPDLAPFVEHLWTVRWDLGDAPPFVQRTLPDPAVHIVFERDRSEIVGVVRGRFERVLVGAGRVFSAKLHPGGLAWLGAEDASRLTNRRVAVDALFAGVDVAAREAAILGAASEEAMAVELQAFLRSVAPRASAEAARA
;
A
#
# COMPACT_ATOMS: atom_id res chain seq x y z
N MET A 1 -4.55 18.75 1.09
CA MET A 1 -4.44 17.79 2.21
C MET A 1 -5.24 16.53 1.84
N PRO A 2 -4.67 15.32 1.98
CA PRO A 2 -5.36 14.08 1.65
C PRO A 2 -6.62 13.89 2.49
N ARG A 3 -7.73 13.52 1.85
CA ARG A 3 -9.03 13.38 2.51
C ARG A 3 -9.18 11.98 3.10
N THR A 4 -9.57 11.87 4.37
CA THR A 4 -9.82 10.56 5.02
C THR A 4 -10.98 9.82 4.37
N LYS A 5 -10.85 8.49 4.23
CA LYS A 5 -11.87 7.57 3.72
C LYS A 5 -12.45 6.74 4.89
N PRO A 6 -13.78 6.76 5.16
CA PRO A 6 -14.37 6.06 6.30
C PRO A 6 -14.22 4.54 6.25
N GLY A 7 -14.13 3.87 7.41
CA GLY A 7 -14.15 2.41 7.60
C GLY A 7 -12.77 1.71 7.62
N VAL A 8 -12.73 0.44 8.02
CA VAL A 8 -11.49 -0.34 8.27
C VAL A 8 -11.09 -1.33 7.16
N GLY A 9 -11.78 -1.28 6.01
CA GLY A 9 -11.61 -2.25 4.91
C GLY A 9 -12.62 -3.41 4.98
N LYS A 10 -12.92 -4.04 3.83
CA LYS A 10 -13.76 -5.25 3.77
C LYS A 10 -12.89 -6.47 4.11
N GLY A 11 -13.47 -7.48 4.75
CA GLY A 11 -12.82 -8.78 4.96
C GLY A 11 -11.95 -8.94 6.22
N VAL A 12 -12.02 -8.03 7.19
CA VAL A 12 -11.41 -8.26 8.51
C VAL A 12 -12.16 -9.39 9.23
N LEU A 13 -11.45 -10.50 9.52
CA LEU A 13 -12.02 -11.62 10.26
C LEU A 13 -11.94 -11.32 11.76
N HIS A 14 -13.03 -11.53 12.49
CA HIS A 14 -13.18 -11.21 13.93
C HIS A 14 -12.81 -9.75 14.29
N PRO A 15 -13.60 -8.74 13.85
CA PRO A 15 -13.29 -7.33 14.09
C PRO A 15 -13.04 -6.97 15.56
N GLY A 16 -13.71 -7.65 16.49
CA GLY A 16 -13.55 -7.44 17.93
C GLY A 16 -12.20 -7.88 18.51
N ALA A 17 -11.51 -8.85 17.90
CA ALA A 17 -10.25 -9.39 18.41
C ALA A 17 -9.04 -8.44 18.21
N GLY A 18 -9.18 -7.47 17.30
CA GLY A 18 -8.18 -6.45 16.98
C GLY A 18 -8.38 -5.11 17.65
N VAL A 19 -9.50 -4.91 18.36
CA VAL A 19 -9.80 -3.64 19.05
C VAL A 19 -8.70 -3.33 20.06
N GLY A 20 -8.08 -2.16 19.94
CA GLY A 20 -6.98 -1.71 20.80
C GLY A 20 -5.60 -2.29 20.47
N LYS A 21 -5.48 -3.22 19.51
CA LYS A 21 -4.18 -3.81 19.12
C LYS A 21 -3.54 -3.14 17.92
N PHE A 22 -4.37 -2.64 17.01
CA PHE A 22 -3.92 -1.89 15.85
C PHE A 22 -4.99 -0.88 15.41
N GLU A 23 -4.54 0.16 14.73
CA GLU A 23 -5.38 1.21 14.15
C GLU A 23 -5.26 1.16 12.63
N VAL A 24 -6.39 1.28 11.95
CA VAL A 24 -6.45 1.37 10.48
C VAL A 24 -7.00 2.73 10.09
N ARG A 25 -6.27 3.46 9.26
CA ARG A 25 -6.77 4.69 8.62
C ARG A 25 -6.64 4.57 7.10
N ARG A 26 -7.57 5.21 6.39
CA ARG A 26 -7.61 5.21 4.92
C ARG A 26 -7.75 6.63 4.40
N PHE A 27 -7.21 6.86 3.21
CA PHE A 27 -7.23 8.15 2.53
C PHE A 27 -7.68 7.97 1.09
N HIS A 28 -8.44 8.94 0.59
CA HIS A 28 -8.67 9.09 -0.84
C HIS A 28 -7.37 9.54 -1.51
N PRO A 29 -7.07 9.00 -2.70
CA PRO A 29 -6.03 9.58 -3.53
C PRO A 29 -6.46 10.95 -4.05
N ASP A 30 -5.49 11.73 -4.50
CA ASP A 30 -5.69 12.95 -5.24
C ASP A 30 -6.37 12.65 -6.60
N PRO A 31 -7.09 13.62 -7.20
CA PRO A 31 -7.91 13.38 -8.39
C PRO A 31 -7.17 12.78 -9.59
N ASP A 32 -5.89 13.11 -9.76
CA ASP A 32 -5.05 12.59 -10.85
C ASP A 32 -4.67 11.12 -10.67
N LEU A 33 -4.64 10.63 -9.43
CA LEU A 33 -4.33 9.24 -9.09
C LEU A 33 -5.59 8.38 -8.91
N ALA A 34 -6.76 8.99 -8.70
CA ALA A 34 -8.03 8.31 -8.46
C ALA A 34 -8.44 7.27 -9.52
N PRO A 35 -8.10 7.41 -10.82
CA PRO A 35 -8.38 6.35 -11.80
C PRO A 35 -7.57 5.06 -11.58
N PHE A 36 -6.41 5.15 -10.92
CA PHE A 36 -5.44 4.05 -10.81
C PHE A 36 -5.30 3.52 -9.38
N VAL A 37 -5.54 4.37 -8.40
CA VAL A 37 -5.43 4.07 -6.96
C VAL A 37 -6.83 4.09 -6.36
N GLU A 38 -7.24 3.01 -5.70
CA GLU A 38 -8.55 2.95 -5.07
C GLU A 38 -8.58 3.70 -3.73
N HIS A 39 -7.51 3.54 -2.95
CA HIS A 39 -7.26 4.27 -1.71
C HIS A 39 -5.84 4.02 -1.19
N LEU A 40 -5.39 4.92 -0.33
CA LEU A 40 -4.22 4.72 0.51
C LEU A 40 -4.69 4.23 1.88
N TRP A 41 -3.86 3.47 2.58
CA TRP A 41 -4.17 2.98 3.92
C TRP A 41 -2.92 2.85 4.76
N THR A 42 -3.11 2.96 6.08
CA THR A 42 -2.08 2.75 7.09
C THR A 42 -2.61 1.80 8.15
N VAL A 43 -1.73 0.93 8.62
CA VAL A 43 -1.95 0.13 9.83
C VAL A 43 -0.84 0.47 10.81
N ARG A 44 -1.20 0.89 12.02
CA ARG A 44 -0.27 1.12 13.12
C ARG A 44 -0.59 0.16 14.24
N TRP A 45 0.43 -0.43 14.86
CA TRP A 45 0.26 -1.23 16.08
C TRP A 45 1.35 -0.89 17.09
N ASP A 46 1.00 -1.07 18.35
CA ASP A 46 1.94 -1.06 19.46
C ASP A 46 1.43 -2.08 20.48
N LEU A 47 2.10 -3.22 20.54
CA LEU A 47 1.78 -4.32 21.44
C LEU A 47 2.63 -4.25 22.73
N GLY A 48 3.62 -3.36 22.81
CA GLY A 48 4.62 -3.40 23.88
C GLY A 48 5.21 -4.80 24.07
N ASP A 49 5.15 -5.30 25.30
CA ASP A 49 5.58 -6.66 25.68
C ASP A 49 4.48 -7.73 25.52
N ALA A 50 3.32 -7.37 24.97
CA ALA A 50 2.23 -8.33 24.78
C ALA A 50 2.62 -9.40 23.73
N PRO A 51 2.05 -10.61 23.82
CA PRO A 51 2.32 -11.67 22.85
C PRO A 51 2.00 -11.26 21.41
N PRO A 52 2.67 -11.87 20.41
CA PRO A 52 2.37 -11.64 19.00
C PRO A 52 0.89 -11.77 18.67
N PHE A 53 0.37 -10.85 17.86
CA PHE A 53 -1.02 -10.87 17.42
C PHE A 53 -1.12 -11.28 15.95
N VAL A 54 -1.86 -12.35 15.66
CA VAL A 54 -2.10 -12.79 14.28
C VAL A 54 -3.34 -12.10 13.73
N GLN A 55 -3.13 -11.15 12.84
CA GLN A 55 -4.18 -10.53 12.06
C GLN A 55 -4.52 -11.42 10.86
N ARG A 56 -5.81 -11.72 10.68
CA ARG A 56 -6.31 -12.49 9.53
C ARG A 56 -7.31 -11.67 8.74
N THR A 57 -7.09 -11.54 7.45
CA THR A 57 -7.98 -10.82 6.53
C THR A 57 -8.28 -11.67 5.30
N LEU A 58 -9.46 -11.49 4.72
CA LEU A 58 -9.79 -11.92 3.37
C LEU A 58 -9.72 -10.69 2.46
N PRO A 59 -8.53 -10.34 1.92
CA PRO A 59 -8.39 -9.14 1.12
C PRO A 59 -9.18 -9.26 -0.19
N ASP A 60 -9.74 -8.12 -0.63
CA ASP A 60 -10.22 -8.00 -2.01
C ASP A 60 -9.04 -8.27 -2.98
N PRO A 61 -9.26 -8.90 -4.14
CA PRO A 61 -8.19 -9.17 -5.09
C PRO A 61 -7.68 -7.87 -5.71
N ALA A 62 -6.57 -7.37 -5.17
CA ALA A 62 -5.92 -6.14 -5.62
C ALA A 62 -4.40 -6.25 -5.49
N VAL A 63 -3.69 -5.38 -6.21
CA VAL A 63 -2.25 -5.18 -6.03
C VAL A 63 -2.05 -4.04 -5.04
N HIS A 64 -1.10 -4.23 -4.12
CA HIS A 64 -0.73 -3.28 -3.09
C HIS A 64 0.75 -2.91 -3.22
N ILE A 65 1.06 -1.62 -3.17
CA ILE A 65 2.42 -1.13 -2.98
C ILE A 65 2.55 -0.82 -1.49
N VAL A 66 3.45 -1.51 -0.81
CA VAL A 66 3.54 -1.55 0.66
C VAL A 66 4.88 -0.99 1.08
N PHE A 67 4.85 -0.03 1.99
CA PHE A 67 6.01 0.46 2.72
C PHE A 67 5.88 0.08 4.19
N GLU A 68 6.84 -0.70 4.66
CA GLU A 68 6.97 -1.16 6.04
C GLU A 68 8.46 -1.20 6.33
N ARG A 69 8.87 -0.81 7.54
CA ARG A 69 10.30 -0.78 7.91
C ARG A 69 10.99 -2.10 7.55
N ASP A 70 12.04 -2.01 6.73
CA ASP A 70 12.85 -3.14 6.23
C ASP A 70 12.06 -4.19 5.43
N ARG A 71 10.83 -3.88 4.99
CA ARG A 71 9.89 -4.80 4.33
C ARG A 71 9.05 -4.14 3.24
N SER A 72 9.55 -3.07 2.62
CA SER A 72 8.87 -2.44 1.49
C SER A 72 8.82 -3.35 0.26
N GLU A 73 7.62 -3.59 -0.26
CA GLU A 73 7.36 -4.58 -1.29
C GLU A 73 6.09 -4.28 -2.11
N ILE A 74 5.93 -5.00 -3.21
CA ILE A 74 4.70 -5.05 -3.99
C ILE A 74 4.03 -6.39 -3.70
N VAL A 75 2.85 -6.33 -3.09
CA VAL A 75 2.01 -7.49 -2.85
C VAL A 75 1.01 -7.58 -3.98
N GLY A 76 1.13 -8.60 -4.83
CA GLY A 76 0.17 -8.81 -5.90
C GLY A 76 -1.14 -9.40 -5.41
N VAL A 77 -1.98 -9.84 -6.35
CA VAL A 77 -3.32 -10.33 -6.04
C VAL A 77 -3.23 -11.58 -5.15
N VAL A 78 -3.63 -11.45 -3.89
CA VAL A 78 -3.70 -12.57 -2.95
C VAL A 78 -5.03 -13.31 -3.13
N ARG A 79 -4.96 -14.61 -3.41
CA ARG A 79 -6.13 -15.50 -3.44
C ARG A 79 -6.28 -16.17 -2.06
N GLY A 80 -7.37 -15.87 -1.36
CA GLY A 80 -7.71 -16.53 -0.09
C GLY A 80 -7.30 -15.73 1.15
N ARG A 81 -7.00 -16.45 2.25
CA ARG A 81 -6.73 -15.84 3.56
C ARG A 81 -5.31 -15.25 3.61
N PHE A 82 -5.22 -13.99 3.98
CA PHE A 82 -3.97 -13.32 4.33
C PHE A 82 -3.79 -13.34 5.86
N GLU A 83 -2.61 -13.71 6.31
CA GLU A 83 -2.22 -13.66 7.72
C GLU A 83 -1.00 -12.78 7.90
N ARG A 84 -1.03 -11.95 8.94
CA ARG A 84 0.10 -11.11 9.35
C ARG A 84 0.31 -11.22 10.86
N VAL A 85 1.53 -11.58 11.26
CA VAL A 85 1.93 -11.62 12.68
C VAL A 85 2.49 -10.25 13.09
N LEU A 86 1.75 -9.53 13.94
CA LEU A 86 2.18 -8.27 14.53
C LEU A 86 2.97 -8.56 15.81
N VAL A 87 4.12 -7.92 15.94
CA VAL A 87 5.03 -8.04 17.09
C VAL A 87 5.53 -6.64 17.45
N GLY A 88 5.70 -6.37 18.75
CA GLY A 88 6.19 -5.09 19.25
C GLY A 88 5.36 -3.92 18.71
N ALA A 89 6.04 -2.90 18.20
CA ALA A 89 5.42 -1.77 17.52
C ALA A 89 5.82 -1.70 16.06
N GLY A 90 4.94 -1.16 15.22
CA GLY A 90 5.24 -0.96 13.82
C GLY A 90 4.13 -0.24 13.06
N ARG A 91 4.43 0.01 11.79
CA ARG A 91 3.55 0.73 10.88
C ARG A 91 3.74 0.23 9.46
N VAL A 92 2.62 0.12 8.76
CA VAL A 92 2.55 -0.11 7.32
C VAL A 92 1.86 1.09 6.69
N PHE A 93 2.38 1.58 5.58
CA PHE A 93 1.70 2.56 4.72
C PHE A 93 1.65 2.03 3.29
N SER A 94 0.48 2.07 2.63
CA SER A 94 0.30 1.37 1.36
C SER A 94 -0.74 2.02 0.46
N ALA A 95 -0.57 1.83 -0.86
CA ALA A 95 -1.56 2.13 -1.88
C ALA A 95 -2.22 0.83 -2.37
N LYS A 96 -3.55 0.79 -2.38
CA LYS A 96 -4.32 -0.25 -3.08
C LYS A 96 -4.64 0.23 -4.49
N LEU A 97 -4.25 -0.52 -5.51
CA LEU A 97 -4.51 -0.19 -6.90
C LEU A 97 -5.89 -0.68 -7.36
N HIS A 98 -6.50 0.06 -8.27
CA HIS A 98 -7.63 -0.44 -9.06
C HIS A 98 -7.16 -1.56 -10.01
N PRO A 99 -8.06 -2.43 -10.48
CA PRO A 99 -7.77 -3.28 -11.64
C PRO A 99 -7.26 -2.41 -12.80
N GLY A 100 -6.07 -2.71 -13.33
CA GLY A 100 -5.41 -1.91 -14.36
C GLY A 100 -4.47 -0.80 -13.85
N GLY A 101 -4.51 -0.44 -12.56
CA GLY A 101 -3.61 0.58 -11.99
C GLY A 101 -2.12 0.18 -12.05
N LEU A 102 -1.83 -1.12 -12.09
CA LEU A 102 -0.48 -1.62 -12.29
C LEU A 102 0.05 -1.38 -13.73
N ALA A 103 -0.84 -1.44 -14.72
CA ALA A 103 -0.49 -1.15 -16.12
C ALA A 103 -0.19 0.34 -16.30
N TRP A 104 -0.92 1.21 -15.59
CA TRP A 104 -0.59 2.64 -15.52
C TRP A 104 0.82 2.87 -14.99
N LEU A 105 1.32 2.03 -14.09
CA LEU A 105 2.67 2.10 -13.54
C LEU A 105 3.75 1.45 -14.43
N GLY A 106 3.41 1.08 -15.67
CA GLY A 106 4.34 0.51 -16.64
C GLY A 106 4.59 -1.00 -16.50
N ALA A 107 3.81 -1.72 -15.68
CA ALA A 107 3.92 -3.17 -15.60
C ALA A 107 3.11 -3.84 -16.70
N GLU A 108 3.72 -4.79 -17.42
CA GLU A 108 3.09 -5.46 -18.55
C GLU A 108 1.99 -6.45 -18.15
N ASP A 109 2.07 -7.08 -16.97
CA ASP A 109 1.10 -8.12 -16.60
C ASP A 109 0.91 -8.30 -15.08
N ALA A 110 -0.27 -7.94 -14.58
CA ALA A 110 -0.68 -8.15 -13.19
C ALA A 110 -0.84 -9.64 -12.83
N SER A 111 -1.07 -10.52 -13.80
CA SER A 111 -1.19 -11.96 -13.59
C SER A 111 0.11 -12.55 -13.01
N ARG A 112 1.27 -12.00 -13.43
CA ARG A 112 2.60 -12.39 -12.93
C ARG A 112 2.81 -12.07 -11.45
N LEU A 113 2.03 -11.14 -10.89
CA LEU A 113 2.07 -10.80 -9.47
C LEU A 113 1.05 -11.59 -8.64
N THR A 114 0.17 -12.38 -9.26
CA THR A 114 -0.83 -13.16 -8.52
C THR A 114 -0.16 -14.15 -7.56
N ASN A 115 -0.55 -14.10 -6.28
CA ASN A 115 0.04 -14.85 -5.18
C ASN A 115 1.57 -14.65 -5.03
N ARG A 116 2.10 -13.51 -5.47
CA ARG A 116 3.52 -13.17 -5.33
C ARG A 116 3.71 -11.86 -4.58
N ARG A 117 4.88 -11.78 -3.97
CA ARG A 117 5.43 -10.56 -3.38
C ARG A 117 6.77 -10.31 -4.06
N VAL A 118 7.00 -9.09 -4.51
CA VAL A 118 8.24 -8.72 -5.20
C VAL A 118 8.78 -7.43 -4.60
N ALA A 119 10.09 -7.21 -4.70
CA ALA A 119 10.71 -5.98 -4.24
C ALA A 119 10.19 -4.78 -5.07
N VAL A 120 10.16 -3.59 -4.45
CA VAL A 120 9.66 -2.37 -5.09
C VAL A 120 10.51 -1.99 -6.31
N ASP A 121 11.83 -2.12 -6.20
CA ASP A 121 12.82 -1.86 -7.25
C ASP A 121 12.76 -2.87 -8.42
N ALA A 122 12.23 -4.07 -8.19
CA ALA A 122 12.01 -5.05 -9.24
C ALA A 122 10.94 -4.61 -10.25
N LEU A 123 10.00 -3.75 -9.83
CA LEU A 123 9.03 -3.12 -10.73
C LEU A 123 9.45 -1.70 -11.13
N PHE A 124 10.09 -0.96 -10.22
CA PHE A 124 10.51 0.42 -10.43
C PHE A 124 12.03 0.51 -10.45
N ALA A 125 12.63 0.10 -11.56
CA ALA A 125 14.08 0.11 -11.70
C ALA A 125 14.68 1.50 -11.42
N GLY A 126 15.75 1.54 -10.62
CA GLY A 126 16.44 2.78 -10.25
C GLY A 126 15.81 3.57 -9.10
N VAL A 127 14.74 3.07 -8.47
CA VAL A 127 14.20 3.64 -7.23
C VAL A 127 15.10 3.27 -6.05
N ASP A 128 15.52 4.27 -5.29
CA ASP A 128 16.08 4.07 -3.96
C ASP A 128 14.95 3.76 -2.97
N VAL A 129 14.70 2.46 -2.75
CA VAL A 129 13.60 1.98 -1.90
C VAL A 129 13.78 2.44 -0.46
N ALA A 130 15.01 2.44 0.06
CA ALA A 130 15.30 2.84 1.44
C ALA A 130 15.02 4.32 1.65
N ALA A 131 15.43 5.19 0.71
CA ALA A 131 15.11 6.61 0.77
C ALA A 131 13.60 6.87 0.71
N ARG A 132 12.87 6.13 -0.14
CA ARG A 132 11.40 6.25 -0.23
C ARG A 132 10.70 5.76 1.03
N GLU A 133 11.12 4.63 1.57
CA GLU A 133 10.63 4.10 2.84
C GLU A 133 10.84 5.11 3.97
N ALA A 134 12.05 5.67 4.09
CA ALA A 134 12.38 6.66 5.10
C ALA A 134 11.55 7.95 4.96
N ALA A 135 11.37 8.44 3.73
CA ALA A 135 10.56 9.63 3.48
C ALA A 135 9.08 9.40 3.84
N ILE A 136 8.50 8.28 3.39
CA ILE A 136 7.09 7.96 3.64
C ILE A 136 6.86 7.68 5.13
N LEU A 137 7.62 6.78 5.75
CA LEU A 137 7.39 6.38 7.14
C LEU A 137 7.88 7.42 8.17
N GLY A 138 8.79 8.31 7.76
CA GLY A 138 9.32 9.40 8.58
C GLY A 138 8.52 10.70 8.53
N ALA A 139 7.48 10.79 7.69
CA ALA A 139 6.67 11.99 7.57
C ALA A 139 5.91 12.32 8.88
N ALA A 140 5.73 13.62 9.15
CA ALA A 140 5.26 14.13 10.43
C ALA A 140 3.82 13.75 10.81
N SER A 141 3.00 13.35 9.84
CA SER A 141 1.63 12.87 10.07
C SER A 141 1.23 11.87 8.99
N GLU A 142 0.19 11.08 9.21
CA GLU A 142 -0.31 10.11 8.21
C GLU A 142 -0.82 10.79 6.93
N GLU A 143 -1.30 12.03 7.03
CA GLU A 143 -1.63 12.87 5.89
C GLU A 143 -0.36 13.25 5.12
N ALA A 144 0.74 13.55 5.80
CA ALA A 144 2.03 13.77 5.14
C ALA A 144 2.57 12.47 4.51
N MET A 145 2.41 11.31 5.15
CA MET A 145 2.74 10.01 4.55
C MET A 145 1.95 9.76 3.26
N ALA A 146 0.66 10.12 3.26
CA ALA A 146 -0.18 10.05 2.06
C ALA A 146 0.30 10.99 0.95
N VAL A 147 0.81 12.18 1.29
CA VAL A 147 1.43 13.08 0.30
C VAL A 147 2.70 12.45 -0.30
N GLU A 148 3.60 11.94 0.54
CA GLU A 148 4.86 11.32 0.11
C GLU A 148 4.64 10.08 -0.76
N LEU A 149 3.71 9.20 -0.37
CA LEU A 149 3.38 8.01 -1.17
C LEU A 149 2.82 8.42 -2.54
N GLN A 150 1.95 9.43 -2.61
CA GLN A 150 1.42 9.89 -3.89
C GLN A 150 2.49 10.55 -4.77
N ALA A 151 3.41 11.32 -4.16
CA ALA A 151 4.56 11.87 -4.86
C ALA A 151 5.45 10.77 -5.44
N PHE A 152 5.68 9.69 -4.67
CA PHE A 152 6.37 8.50 -5.15
C PHE A 152 5.65 7.88 -6.35
N LEU A 153 4.34 7.62 -6.25
CA LEU A 153 3.56 7.03 -7.35
C LEU A 153 3.64 7.87 -8.64
N ARG A 154 3.57 9.20 -8.53
CA ARG A 154 3.74 10.11 -9.67
C ARG A 154 5.16 10.07 -10.26
N SER A 155 6.17 9.83 -9.42
CA SER A 155 7.57 9.77 -9.87
C SER A 155 7.90 8.50 -10.66
N VAL A 156 7.19 7.40 -10.38
CA VAL A 156 7.35 6.11 -11.06
C VAL A 156 6.31 5.86 -12.15
N ALA A 157 5.22 6.62 -12.14
CA ALA A 157 4.28 6.61 -13.24
C ALA A 157 5.04 7.00 -14.53
N PRO A 158 4.84 6.27 -15.64
CA PRO A 158 5.30 6.72 -16.93
C PRO A 158 4.74 8.13 -17.13
N ARG A 159 5.61 9.14 -17.07
CA ARG A 159 5.30 10.49 -17.56
C ARG A 159 4.75 10.24 -18.94
N ALA A 160 3.44 10.46 -19.12
CA ALA A 160 2.69 10.13 -20.33
C ALA A 160 3.66 10.19 -21.53
N SER A 161 4.06 9.00 -22.01
CA SER A 161 5.00 8.95 -23.12
C SER A 161 4.40 9.84 -24.21
N ALA A 162 5.23 10.67 -24.81
CA ALA A 162 4.86 11.62 -25.85
C ALA A 162 4.36 10.93 -27.16
N GLU A 163 3.75 9.75 -27.06
CA GLU A 163 3.35 8.86 -28.15
C GLU A 163 1.83 8.64 -28.23
N ALA A 164 1.02 9.19 -27.33
CA ALA A 164 -0.45 9.17 -27.47
C ALA A 164 -1.01 10.31 -28.36
N ALA A 165 -0.16 11.07 -29.05
CA ALA A 165 -0.57 12.18 -29.96
C ALA A 165 -0.43 11.85 -31.46
N ARG A 166 -0.33 10.57 -31.84
CA ARG A 166 -0.25 10.13 -33.24
C ARG A 166 -1.16 8.94 -33.59
N ALA A 167 -2.36 8.89 -33.02
CA ALA A 167 -3.42 8.03 -33.53
C ALA A 167 -4.62 8.90 -33.93
#